data_AF-A0A6J3MB97-F1
#
_entry.id   AF-A0A6J3MB97-F1
#
_cell.length_a   1.000
_cell.length_b   1.000
_cell.length_c   1.000
_cell.angle_alpha   90.00
_cell.angle_beta   90.00
_cell.angle_gamma   90.00
#
_symmetry.space_group_name_H-M   'P 1'
#
loop_
_entity.id
_entity.type
_entity.pdbx_description
1 polymer ?
#
loop_
_entity_poly.entity_id
_entity_poly.type
_entity_poly.pdbx_seq_one_letter_code
_entity_poly.pdbx_strand_id
1 'polypeptide(L)'
;PESPSKSRLQSPSKRKTRIPTPPGRPSLDMFWASDAVNEWNDQFSPQKVLKSPRKAKQSQDEDPSTPRANKLQSPVKANLKAKKDFDATKQDLAESFLAELDQRITNNKVAELTASTGGVKLIWSKTLTTTAGRANWRRERSTKPSTKADRSTDLQASSDDTSATTTKDHATIELSTKIITDAPRLLNVIAHEFCHLANFLVTGIKDRPHGAEFQRWGRLCTAAFAARGVHVTTKHSYEIEYKYLWRCSGEDCDQEFQRHSRSIDVKRHKCG
;
A
#
# COMPACT_ATOMS: atom_id res chain seq x y z
N PRO A 1 -43.60 38.04 -41.69
CA PRO A 1 -42.32 38.18 -40.97
C PRO A 1 -41.64 36.82 -40.92
N GLU A 2 -40.55 36.65 -41.67
CA GLU A 2 -39.84 35.37 -41.75
C GLU A 2 -38.93 35.17 -40.54
N SER A 3 -38.97 33.98 -39.96
CA SER A 3 -38.16 33.57 -38.80
C SER A 3 -36.67 33.49 -39.17
N PRO A 4 -35.74 33.90 -38.29
CA PRO A 4 -34.32 33.88 -38.60
C PRO A 4 -33.81 32.44 -38.77
N SER A 5 -33.10 32.18 -39.86
CA SER A 5 -32.50 30.90 -40.18
C SER A 5 -31.34 30.60 -39.22
N LYS A 6 -31.34 29.38 -38.65
CA LYS A 6 -30.31 28.93 -37.70
C LYS A 6 -28.96 28.86 -38.42
N SER A 7 -27.96 29.57 -37.91
CA SER A 7 -26.58 29.46 -38.41
C SER A 7 -26.10 28.02 -38.23
N ARG A 8 -25.77 27.37 -39.35
CA ARG A 8 -25.16 26.04 -39.35
C ARG A 8 -23.70 26.22 -38.91
N LEU A 9 -23.42 26.02 -37.62
CA LEU A 9 -22.05 26.00 -37.11
C LEU A 9 -21.23 24.98 -37.90
N GLN A 10 -20.24 25.45 -38.67
CA GLN A 10 -19.28 24.56 -39.32
C GLN A 10 -18.39 23.94 -38.24
N SER A 11 -18.49 22.62 -38.08
CA SER A 11 -17.61 21.89 -37.17
C SER A 11 -16.16 21.97 -37.68
N PRO A 12 -15.18 22.24 -36.82
CA PRO A 12 -13.79 22.33 -37.24
C PRO A 12 -13.33 20.98 -37.80
N SER A 13 -12.99 20.95 -39.09
CA SER A 13 -12.41 19.77 -39.74
C SER A 13 -11.01 19.55 -39.19
N LYS A 14 -10.88 18.69 -38.19
CA LYS A 14 -9.57 18.24 -37.71
C LYS A 14 -8.99 17.29 -38.75
N ARG A 15 -7.86 17.68 -39.34
CA ARG A 15 -7.03 16.81 -40.19
C ARG A 15 -6.75 15.52 -39.41
N LYS A 16 -7.28 14.39 -39.86
CA LYS A 16 -7.06 13.09 -39.20
C LYS A 16 -5.60 12.69 -39.41
N THR A 17 -4.75 12.87 -38.40
CA THR A 17 -3.44 12.23 -38.35
C THR A 17 -3.68 10.72 -38.29
N ARG A 18 -3.32 10.01 -39.36
CA ARG A 18 -3.44 8.55 -39.44
C ARG A 18 -2.40 7.94 -38.50
N ILE A 19 -2.86 7.43 -37.37
CA ILE A 19 -2.02 6.70 -36.42
C ILE A 19 -1.73 5.32 -37.04
N PRO A 20 -0.47 4.85 -37.08
CA PRO A 20 -0.13 3.50 -37.50
C PRO A 20 -0.84 2.44 -36.65
N THR A 21 -1.00 1.22 -37.16
CA THR A 21 -1.50 0.10 -36.35
C THR A 21 -0.39 -0.35 -35.39
N PRO A 22 -0.66 -0.57 -34.09
CA PRO A 22 0.34 -1.05 -33.15
C PRO A 22 0.96 -2.38 -33.60
N PRO A 23 2.27 -2.59 -33.40
CA PRO A 23 2.88 -3.89 -33.65
C PRO A 23 2.43 -4.88 -32.57
N GLY A 24 1.74 -5.93 -32.98
CA GLY A 24 1.27 -7.01 -32.09
C GLY A 24 -0.22 -7.31 -32.28
N ARG A 25 -0.57 -8.60 -32.42
CA ARG A 25 -1.98 -9.03 -32.43
C ARG A 25 -2.48 -9.11 -30.98
N PRO A 26 -3.79 -8.88 -30.72
CA PRO A 26 -4.36 -8.97 -29.38
C PRO A 26 -4.15 -10.32 -28.63
N SER A 27 -3.70 -11.36 -29.34
CA SER A 27 -3.40 -12.69 -28.80
C SER A 27 -1.96 -12.85 -28.27
N LEU A 28 -1.12 -11.81 -28.30
CA LEU A 28 0.27 -11.86 -27.84
C LEU A 28 0.43 -11.07 -26.54
N ASP A 29 1.14 -11.62 -25.55
CA ASP A 29 1.29 -11.05 -24.20
C ASP A 29 1.95 -9.64 -24.21
N MET A 30 2.76 -9.36 -25.23
CA MET A 30 3.32 -8.02 -25.49
C MET A 30 2.27 -6.93 -25.76
N PHE A 31 1.04 -7.28 -26.17
CA PHE A 31 -0.05 -6.33 -26.39
C PHE A 31 -0.62 -5.78 -25.06
N TRP A 32 -0.50 -6.54 -23.96
CA TRP A 32 -0.94 -6.11 -22.62
C TRP A 32 0.20 -5.69 -21.70
N ALA A 33 1.45 -5.87 -22.12
CA ALA A 33 2.62 -5.35 -21.42
C ALA A 33 2.54 -3.82 -21.36
N SER A 34 2.30 -3.28 -20.16
CA SER A 34 2.08 -1.85 -19.96
C SER A 34 3.24 -1.00 -20.51
N ASP A 35 4.47 -1.51 -20.45
CA ASP A 35 5.65 -0.79 -20.93
C ASP A 35 5.66 -0.66 -22.46
N ALA A 36 5.31 -1.71 -23.20
CA ALA A 36 5.23 -1.69 -24.66
C ALA A 36 4.08 -0.79 -25.16
N VAL A 37 2.94 -0.82 -24.48
CA VAL A 37 1.79 0.05 -24.80
C VAL A 37 2.11 1.52 -24.52
N ASN A 38 2.81 1.81 -23.42
CA ASN A 38 3.20 3.17 -23.06
C ASN A 38 4.24 3.73 -24.05
N GLU A 39 5.26 2.95 -24.40
CA GLU A 39 6.28 3.35 -25.37
C GLU A 39 5.69 3.63 -26.75
N TRP A 40 4.76 2.78 -27.21
CA TRP A 40 4.06 3.01 -28.47
C TRP A 40 3.16 4.25 -28.45
N ASN A 41 2.44 4.47 -27.36
CA ASN A 41 1.63 5.68 -27.19
C ASN A 41 2.49 6.95 -27.14
N ASP A 42 3.63 6.92 -26.45
CA ASP A 42 4.55 8.06 -26.39
C ASP A 42 5.11 8.42 -27.77
N GLN A 43 5.33 7.42 -28.63
CA GLN A 43 5.88 7.61 -29.97
C GLN A 43 4.83 8.10 -30.99
N PHE A 44 3.58 7.62 -30.93
CA PHE A 44 2.58 7.85 -31.99
C PHE A 44 1.38 8.70 -31.56
N SER A 45 1.26 9.08 -30.28
CA SER A 45 0.14 9.90 -29.81
C SER A 45 0.25 11.36 -30.30
N PRO A 46 -0.83 11.93 -30.89
CA PRO A 46 -0.80 13.31 -31.38
C PRO A 46 -0.52 14.31 -30.27
N GLN A 47 0.66 14.93 -30.28
CA GLN A 47 1.02 15.97 -29.33
C GLN A 47 0.25 17.25 -29.63
N LYS A 48 -0.62 17.67 -28.71
CA LYS A 48 -1.27 18.97 -28.77
C LYS A 48 -0.27 20.03 -28.30
N VAL A 49 0.22 20.87 -29.21
CA VAL A 49 0.97 22.07 -28.86
C VAL A 49 -0.01 23.06 -28.23
N LEU A 50 -0.16 23.03 -26.90
CA LEU A 50 -0.92 24.02 -26.17
C LEU A 50 -0.09 25.30 -26.09
N LYS A 51 -0.32 26.23 -27.03
CA LYS A 51 0.21 27.59 -26.94
C LYS A 51 -0.53 28.31 -25.81
N SER A 52 0.18 28.57 -24.71
CA SER A 52 -0.33 29.40 -23.60
C SER A 52 -0.66 30.81 -24.13
N PRO A 53 -1.81 31.42 -23.77
CA PRO A 53 -2.24 32.72 -24.31
C PRO A 53 -1.33 33.91 -23.96
N ARG A 54 -0.31 33.72 -23.11
CA ARG A 54 0.50 34.83 -22.58
C ARG A 54 1.69 35.25 -23.46
N LYS A 55 1.87 34.62 -24.62
CA LYS A 55 2.96 34.95 -25.55
C LYS A 55 2.43 35.40 -26.92
N ALA A 56 1.62 36.44 -26.90
CA ALA A 56 1.34 37.31 -28.05
C ALA A 56 1.96 38.68 -27.75
N LYS A 57 3.29 38.74 -27.70
CA LYS A 57 4.05 39.97 -27.95
C LYS A 57 5.21 39.59 -28.87
N GLN A 58 5.36 40.42 -29.89
CA GLN A 58 6.04 40.18 -31.16
C GLN A 58 7.42 39.53 -31.04
N SER A 59 7.70 38.60 -31.96
CA SER A 59 9.05 38.16 -32.31
C SER A 59 9.37 38.71 -33.70
N GLN A 60 10.25 39.71 -33.77
CA GLN A 60 11.19 39.83 -34.87
C GLN A 60 12.59 39.98 -34.28
N ASP A 61 13.51 39.33 -34.99
CA ASP A 61 14.96 39.32 -34.91
C ASP A 61 15.64 38.32 -33.97
N GLU A 62 16.36 37.41 -34.66
CA GLU A 62 17.22 36.33 -34.21
C GLU A 62 18.57 36.88 -33.74
N ASP A 63 19.13 36.31 -32.67
CA ASP A 63 20.58 36.39 -32.38
C ASP A 63 21.02 35.11 -31.63
N PRO A 64 22.08 34.38 -32.07
CA PRO A 64 22.41 33.07 -31.54
C PRO A 64 23.48 33.20 -30.46
N SER A 65 23.09 33.45 -29.22
CA SER A 65 23.95 33.23 -28.05
C SER A 65 23.15 33.23 -26.74
N THR A 66 22.76 32.05 -26.27
CA THR A 66 22.51 31.83 -24.83
C THR A 66 22.56 30.34 -24.50
N PRO A 67 23.19 29.94 -23.38
CA PRO A 67 23.54 28.55 -23.11
C PRO A 67 22.32 27.72 -22.71
N ARG A 68 22.38 26.45 -23.12
CA ARG A 68 21.39 25.39 -22.94
C ARG A 68 20.97 25.25 -21.46
N ALA A 69 19.81 25.79 -21.11
CA ALA A 69 19.27 25.67 -19.76
C ALA A 69 19.04 24.20 -19.39
N ASN A 70 19.69 23.74 -18.32
CA ASN A 70 19.49 22.43 -17.73
C ASN A 70 18.01 22.22 -17.40
N LYS A 71 17.45 21.13 -17.94
CA LYS A 71 16.05 20.74 -17.79
C LYS A 71 15.81 20.28 -16.36
N LEU A 72 15.60 21.21 -15.42
CA LEU A 72 15.11 20.89 -14.08
C LEU A 72 13.83 20.07 -14.23
N GLN A 73 13.84 18.85 -13.71
CA GLN A 73 12.68 17.96 -13.77
C GLN A 73 11.53 18.62 -13.01
N SER A 74 10.34 18.62 -13.61
CA SER A 74 9.16 19.14 -12.94
C SER A 74 8.87 18.34 -11.66
N PRO A 75 8.38 18.97 -10.59
CA PRO A 75 8.13 18.32 -9.30
C PRO A 75 7.21 17.09 -9.40
N VAL A 76 6.33 17.06 -10.41
CA VAL A 76 5.47 15.91 -10.72
C VAL A 76 6.27 14.67 -11.16
N LYS A 77 7.29 14.85 -12.01
CA LYS A 77 8.13 13.74 -12.48
C LYS A 77 9.04 13.20 -11.38
N ALA A 78 9.56 14.09 -10.53
CA ALA A 78 10.37 13.69 -9.38
C ALA A 78 9.56 12.82 -8.39
N ASN A 79 8.33 13.21 -8.06
CA ASN A 79 7.44 12.43 -7.18
C ASN A 79 7.07 11.05 -7.76
N LEU A 80 6.81 10.98 -9.08
CA LEU A 80 6.55 9.70 -9.75
C LEU A 80 7.75 8.76 -9.69
N LYS A 81 8.97 9.29 -9.92
CA LYS A 81 10.20 8.52 -9.83
C LYS A 81 10.43 8.02 -8.40
N ALA A 82 10.34 8.90 -7.40
CA ALA A 82 10.51 8.54 -6.00
C ALA A 82 9.51 7.44 -5.55
N LYS A 83 8.26 7.54 -6.00
CA LYS A 83 7.25 6.50 -5.74
C LYS A 83 7.61 5.17 -6.40
N LYS A 84 8.08 5.18 -7.65
CA LYS A 84 8.52 3.96 -8.35
C LYS A 84 9.72 3.32 -7.65
N ASP A 85 10.70 4.13 -7.27
CA ASP A 85 11.90 3.66 -6.58
C ASP A 85 11.55 3.05 -5.20
N PHE A 86 10.60 3.65 -4.48
CA PHE A 86 10.07 3.09 -3.23
C PHE A 86 9.27 1.80 -3.48
N ASP A 87 8.37 1.79 -4.46
CA ASP A 87 7.57 0.61 -4.79
C ASP A 87 8.44 -0.60 -5.18
N ALA A 88 9.60 -0.35 -5.80
CA ALA A 88 10.58 -1.38 -6.14
C ALA A 88 11.34 -1.95 -4.93
N THR A 89 11.50 -1.17 -3.86
CA THR A 89 12.35 -1.53 -2.70
C THR A 89 11.56 -1.84 -1.43
N LYS A 90 10.26 -1.51 -1.38
CA LYS A 90 9.45 -1.63 -0.17
C LYS A 90 9.26 -3.07 0.34
N GLN A 91 9.25 -4.07 -0.53
CA GLN A 91 9.09 -5.46 -0.11
C GLN A 91 10.32 -5.91 0.68
N ASP A 92 11.51 -5.77 0.09
CA ASP A 92 12.78 -6.14 0.72
C ASP A 92 13.03 -5.33 1.99
N LEU A 93 12.70 -4.03 1.97
CA LEU A 93 12.78 -3.18 3.15
C LEU A 93 11.85 -3.67 4.27
N ALA A 94 10.64 -4.12 3.93
CA ALA A 94 9.68 -4.63 4.90
C ALA A 94 10.15 -5.95 5.52
N GLU A 95 10.60 -6.89 4.70
CA GLU A 95 11.08 -8.21 5.14
C GLU A 95 12.34 -8.09 6.00
N SER A 96 13.35 -7.36 5.52
CA SER A 96 14.61 -7.15 6.26
C SER A 96 14.38 -6.45 7.59
N PHE A 97 13.51 -5.43 7.62
CA PHE A 97 13.20 -4.72 8.85
C PHE A 97 12.37 -5.56 9.84
N LEU A 98 11.43 -6.38 9.35
CA LEU A 98 10.67 -7.29 10.20
C LEU A 98 11.58 -8.34 10.86
N ALA A 99 12.52 -8.90 10.10
CA ALA A 99 13.51 -9.84 10.63
C ALA A 99 14.41 -9.18 11.69
N GLU A 100 14.86 -7.95 11.43
CA GLU A 100 15.68 -7.19 12.38
C GLU A 100 14.91 -6.84 13.67
N LEU A 101 13.63 -6.49 13.56
CA LEU A 101 12.74 -6.28 14.71
C LEU A 101 12.65 -7.54 15.56
N ASP A 102 12.34 -8.69 14.96
CA ASP A 102 12.21 -9.94 15.70
C ASP A 102 13.53 -10.35 16.37
N GLN A 103 14.65 -10.21 15.65
CA GLN A 103 15.97 -10.48 16.20
C GLN A 103 16.26 -9.60 17.42
N ARG A 104 16.10 -8.27 17.31
CA ARG A 104 16.52 -7.34 18.38
C ARG A 104 15.55 -7.26 19.54
N ILE A 105 14.25 -7.44 19.29
CA ILE A 105 13.21 -7.18 20.29
C ILE A 105 12.75 -8.46 20.97
N THR A 106 12.68 -9.57 20.22
CA THR A 106 12.14 -10.85 20.70
C THR A 106 13.12 -12.00 20.56
N ASN A 107 14.38 -11.76 20.21
CA ASN A 107 15.41 -12.78 20.00
C ASN A 107 14.95 -13.90 19.05
N ASN A 108 14.33 -13.52 17.92
CA ASN A 108 13.76 -14.42 16.91
C ASN A 108 12.60 -15.30 17.40
N LYS A 109 11.98 -14.99 18.55
CA LYS A 109 10.89 -15.82 19.09
C LYS A 109 9.64 -15.81 18.20
N VAL A 110 9.35 -14.71 17.51
CA VAL A 110 8.18 -14.63 16.61
C VAL A 110 8.39 -15.53 15.40
N ALA A 111 9.58 -15.52 14.79
CA ALA A 111 9.98 -16.40 13.70
C ALA A 111 9.97 -17.87 14.15
N GLU A 112 10.50 -18.20 15.33
CA GLU A 112 10.49 -19.56 15.87
C GLU A 112 9.05 -20.10 15.99
N LEU A 113 8.14 -19.33 16.59
CA LEU A 113 6.75 -19.74 16.80
C LEU A 113 5.98 -19.90 15.47
N THR A 114 6.32 -19.09 14.46
CA THR A 114 5.63 -19.10 13.16
C THR A 114 6.34 -19.96 12.10
N ALA A 115 7.50 -20.56 12.42
CA ALA A 115 8.33 -21.32 11.48
C ALA A 115 7.55 -22.45 10.80
N SER A 116 6.73 -23.18 11.55
CA SER A 116 5.94 -24.30 11.02
C SER A 116 4.86 -23.88 10.00
N THR A 117 4.53 -22.59 9.92
CA THR A 117 3.50 -22.05 9.01
C THR A 117 4.08 -21.16 7.92
N GLY A 118 5.41 -21.11 7.81
CA GLY A 118 6.14 -20.31 6.83
C GLY A 118 6.49 -18.89 7.29
N GLY A 119 6.52 -18.64 8.60
CA GLY A 119 6.86 -17.34 9.18
C GLY A 119 5.70 -16.33 9.14
N VAL A 120 6.01 -15.09 9.51
CA VAL A 120 5.06 -13.97 9.42
C VAL A 120 4.89 -13.56 7.95
N LYS A 121 3.65 -13.59 7.45
CA LYS A 121 3.35 -13.23 6.05
C LYS A 121 3.12 -11.72 5.91
N LEU A 122 3.84 -11.07 4.99
CA LEU A 122 3.59 -9.68 4.61
C LEU A 122 2.63 -9.63 3.41
N ILE A 123 1.49 -8.94 3.56
CA ILE A 123 0.47 -8.83 2.51
C ILE A 123 0.22 -7.36 2.17
N TRP A 124 0.49 -6.97 0.94
CA TRP A 124 0.17 -5.63 0.44
C TRP A 124 -1.26 -5.54 -0.07
N SER A 125 -2.03 -4.61 0.51
CA SER A 125 -3.47 -4.47 0.29
C SER A 125 -3.82 -3.12 -0.32
N LYS A 126 -4.64 -3.17 -1.38
CA LYS A 126 -5.22 -1.99 -2.05
C LYS A 126 -6.54 -1.54 -1.41
N THR A 127 -7.16 -2.42 -0.63
CA THR A 127 -8.46 -2.22 0.03
C THR A 127 -8.31 -1.70 1.45
N LEU A 128 -7.16 -1.96 2.09
CA LEU A 128 -6.82 -1.38 3.37
C LEU A 128 -6.63 0.14 3.26
N THR A 129 -7.65 0.88 3.65
CA THR A 129 -7.78 2.33 3.39
C THR A 129 -8.12 3.16 4.61
N THR A 130 -8.42 2.50 5.74
CA THR A 130 -8.73 3.16 7.01
C THR A 130 -7.56 3.12 7.99
N THR A 131 -6.64 2.17 7.82
CA THR A 131 -5.41 2.02 8.62
C THR A 131 -4.23 1.74 7.71
N ALA A 132 -3.02 2.08 8.14
CA ALA A 132 -1.83 1.84 7.34
C ALA A 132 -1.38 0.36 7.39
N GLY A 133 -1.64 -0.34 8.50
CA GLY A 133 -1.35 -1.75 8.69
C GLY A 133 -2.42 -2.46 9.51
N ARG A 134 -2.38 -3.80 9.52
CA ARG A 134 -3.12 -4.70 10.43
C ARG A 134 -2.36 -6.00 10.68
N ALA A 135 -2.08 -6.29 11.94
CA ALA A 135 -1.60 -7.58 12.39
C ALA A 135 -2.78 -8.57 12.58
N ASN A 136 -2.63 -9.79 12.04
CA ASN A 136 -3.56 -10.88 12.22
C ASN A 136 -2.80 -12.12 12.72
N TRP A 137 -3.38 -12.82 13.69
CA TRP A 137 -2.81 -14.06 14.20
C TRP A 137 -3.88 -15.08 14.55
N ARG A 138 -3.59 -16.36 14.29
CA ARG A 138 -4.44 -17.51 14.61
C ARG A 138 -3.57 -18.69 15.04
N ARG A 139 -3.95 -19.35 16.14
CA ARG A 139 -3.35 -20.61 16.61
C ARG A 139 -4.26 -21.79 16.28
N GLU A 140 -3.71 -22.78 15.61
CA GLU A 140 -4.35 -24.07 15.36
C GLU A 140 -3.75 -25.13 16.28
N ARG A 141 -4.60 -25.96 16.89
CA ARG A 141 -4.18 -27.04 17.78
C ARG A 141 -4.69 -28.35 17.23
N SER A 142 -3.80 -29.29 16.96
CA SER A 142 -4.15 -30.64 16.52
C SER A 142 -3.79 -31.64 17.61
N THR A 143 -4.79 -32.36 18.10
CA THR A 143 -4.60 -33.54 18.96
C THR A 143 -4.58 -34.77 18.06
N LYS A 144 -3.50 -35.55 18.08
CA LYS A 144 -3.51 -36.86 17.40
C LYS A 144 -4.50 -37.76 18.16
N PRO A 145 -5.46 -38.41 17.49
CA PRO A 145 -6.29 -39.40 18.16
C PRO A 145 -5.38 -40.53 18.64
N SER A 146 -5.39 -40.81 19.94
CA SER A 146 -4.76 -42.01 20.49
C SER A 146 -5.40 -43.21 19.79
N THR A 147 -4.63 -43.93 18.99
CA THR A 147 -5.04 -45.27 18.54
C THR A 147 -5.38 -46.06 19.80
N LYS A 148 -6.64 -46.49 19.94
CA LYS A 148 -7.05 -47.39 21.02
C LYS A 148 -6.25 -48.68 20.86
N ALA A 149 -5.10 -48.76 21.53
CA ALA A 149 -4.39 -50.01 21.72
C ALA A 149 -5.26 -50.88 22.60
N ASP A 150 -5.49 -52.09 22.12
CA ASP A 150 -6.30 -53.12 22.71
C ASP A 150 -5.91 -53.36 24.18
N ARG A 151 -6.90 -53.50 25.06
CA ARG A 151 -6.67 -53.78 26.47
C ARG A 151 -6.18 -55.22 26.60
N SER A 152 -4.87 -55.40 26.73
CA SER A 152 -4.31 -56.59 27.38
C SER A 152 -3.27 -56.18 28.41
N THR A 153 -3.41 -56.80 29.57
CA THR A 153 -2.73 -56.63 30.86
C THR A 153 -1.21 -56.77 30.79
N ASP A 154 -0.45 -55.84 31.38
CA ASP A 154 0.22 -56.03 32.67
C ASP A 154 1.24 -54.92 32.99
N LEU A 155 1.23 -54.52 34.26
CA LEU A 155 2.30 -53.97 35.13
C LEU A 155 3.40 -53.05 34.54
N GLN A 156 3.31 -51.79 34.98
CA GLN A 156 4.43 -50.99 35.53
C GLN A 156 5.51 -50.47 34.55
N ALA A 157 5.27 -49.29 33.96
CA ALA A 157 6.32 -48.38 33.53
C ALA A 157 5.85 -46.91 33.53
N SER A 158 6.77 -46.05 33.93
CA SER A 158 6.75 -44.59 34.13
C SER A 158 5.83 -43.73 33.26
N SER A 159 5.20 -42.75 33.93
CA SER A 159 4.55 -41.57 33.41
C SER A 159 5.47 -40.71 32.54
N ASP A 160 5.29 -40.73 31.21
CA ASP A 160 5.48 -39.56 30.35
C ASP A 160 4.76 -39.71 29.00
N ASP A 161 3.51 -40.16 29.02
CA ASP A 161 2.66 -40.19 27.81
C ASP A 161 2.12 -38.77 27.52
N THR A 162 3.04 -37.89 27.14
CA THR A 162 2.74 -36.56 26.62
C THR A 162 2.14 -36.74 25.23
N SER A 163 0.81 -36.88 25.18
CA SER A 163 0.03 -36.82 23.94
C SER A 163 0.43 -35.55 23.17
N ALA A 164 1.25 -35.71 22.13
CA ALA A 164 1.95 -34.62 21.45
C ALA A 164 0.97 -33.70 20.72
N THR A 165 0.45 -32.72 21.46
CA THR A 165 -0.41 -31.67 20.94
C THR A 165 0.44 -30.73 20.08
N THR A 166 0.28 -30.80 18.75
CA THR A 166 1.01 -29.93 17.83
C THR A 166 0.27 -28.60 17.70
N THR A 167 0.94 -27.50 18.00
CA THR A 167 0.42 -26.14 17.79
C THR A 167 1.04 -25.52 16.54
N LYS A 168 0.22 -24.90 15.70
CA LYS A 168 0.65 -24.13 14.53
C LYS A 168 0.19 -22.69 14.66
N ASP A 169 1.13 -21.75 14.67
CA ASP A 169 0.85 -20.33 14.76
C ASP A 169 0.93 -19.67 13.37
N HIS A 170 -0.19 -19.14 12.90
CA HIS A 170 -0.29 -18.38 11.65
C HIS A 170 -0.30 -16.90 11.96
N ALA A 171 0.65 -16.14 11.39
CA ALA A 171 0.74 -14.69 11.59
C ALA A 171 0.87 -13.97 10.25
N THR A 172 0.22 -12.82 10.16
CA THR A 172 0.20 -11.98 8.96
C THR A 172 0.23 -10.51 9.35
N ILE A 173 0.98 -9.69 8.62
CA ILE A 173 0.86 -8.24 8.64
C ILE A 173 0.33 -7.78 7.27
N GLU A 174 -0.88 -7.23 7.26
CA GLU A 174 -1.46 -6.57 6.09
C GLU A 174 -1.00 -5.11 6.07
N LEU A 175 -0.54 -4.62 4.91
CA LEU A 175 0.04 -3.29 4.71
C LEU A 175 -0.68 -2.54 3.59
N SER A 176 -1.05 -1.29 3.81
CA SER A 176 -1.78 -0.48 2.83
C SER A 176 -0.85 0.07 1.75
N THR A 177 -1.09 -0.29 0.49
CA THR A 177 -0.35 0.29 -0.65
C THR A 177 -0.69 1.75 -0.92
N LYS A 178 -1.80 2.25 -0.35
CA LYS A 178 -2.29 3.62 -0.58
C LYS A 178 -1.80 4.59 0.48
N ILE A 179 -1.65 4.11 1.72
CA ILE A 179 -1.25 4.93 2.85
C ILE A 179 0.26 4.89 3.03
N ILE A 180 0.92 3.75 2.79
CA ILE A 180 2.36 3.62 2.90
C ILE A 180 3.01 3.99 1.56
N THR A 181 3.57 5.19 1.50
CA THR A 181 4.13 5.80 0.29
C THR A 181 5.62 6.08 0.37
N ASP A 182 6.23 5.90 1.54
CA ASP A 182 7.63 6.19 1.82
C ASP A 182 8.20 5.23 2.87
N ALA A 183 9.53 5.17 2.93
CA ALA A 183 10.26 4.27 3.82
C ALA A 183 10.08 4.57 5.32
N PRO A 184 10.20 5.82 5.81
CA PRO A 184 9.97 6.12 7.23
C PRO A 184 8.60 5.66 7.73
N ARG A 185 7.54 5.89 6.94
CA ARG A 185 6.20 5.42 7.27
C ARG A 185 6.10 3.91 7.29
N LEU A 186 6.71 3.22 6.34
CA LEU A 186 6.75 1.75 6.31
C LEU A 186 7.38 1.18 7.59
N LEU A 187 8.53 1.71 8.01
CA LEU A 187 9.22 1.24 9.21
C LEU A 187 8.34 1.43 10.46
N ASN A 188 7.74 2.60 10.62
CA ASN A 188 6.87 2.87 11.76
C ASN A 188 5.63 1.96 11.80
N VAL A 189 5.00 1.71 10.64
CA VAL A 189 3.85 0.81 10.54
C VAL A 189 4.26 -0.62 10.88
N ILE A 190 5.33 -1.15 10.29
CA ILE A 190 5.79 -2.52 10.60
C ILE A 190 6.14 -2.66 12.08
N ALA A 191 6.83 -1.68 12.68
CA ALA A 191 7.16 -1.72 14.09
C ALA A 191 5.90 -1.76 14.98
N HIS A 192 4.85 -1.01 14.63
CA HIS A 192 3.57 -1.04 15.33
C HIS A 192 2.87 -2.40 15.19
N GLU A 193 2.73 -2.91 13.96
CA GLU A 193 2.09 -4.20 13.71
C GLU A 193 2.88 -5.37 14.32
N PHE A 194 4.21 -5.27 14.34
CA PHE A 194 5.07 -6.23 15.03
C PHE A 194 4.82 -6.25 16.54
N CYS A 195 4.60 -5.09 17.18
CA CYS A 195 4.25 -5.06 18.61
C CYS A 195 2.95 -5.80 18.91
N HIS A 196 1.97 -5.74 17.99
CA HIS A 196 0.76 -6.57 18.10
C HIS A 196 1.08 -8.06 18.01
N LEU A 197 1.87 -8.48 17.01
CA LEU A 197 2.27 -9.88 16.89
C LEU A 197 3.06 -10.38 18.11
N ALA A 198 4.02 -9.60 18.61
CA ALA A 198 4.78 -9.94 19.82
C ALA A 198 3.85 -10.11 21.03
N ASN A 199 2.83 -9.27 21.17
CA ASN A 199 1.83 -9.40 22.22
C ASN A 199 1.00 -10.70 22.07
N PHE A 200 0.60 -11.06 20.85
CA PHE A 200 -0.18 -12.29 20.63
C PHE A 200 0.64 -13.56 20.80
N LEU A 201 1.86 -13.57 20.25
CA LEU A 201 2.71 -14.76 20.14
C LEU A 201 3.57 -14.99 21.37
N VAL A 202 4.19 -13.94 21.90
CA VAL A 202 5.20 -14.04 22.97
C VAL A 202 4.55 -13.94 24.35
N THR A 203 3.68 -12.95 24.57
CA THR A 203 3.02 -12.76 25.88
C THR A 203 1.67 -13.49 25.99
N GLY A 204 1.07 -13.87 24.86
CA GLY A 204 -0.21 -14.60 24.82
C GLY A 204 -1.44 -13.73 25.09
N ILE A 205 -1.29 -12.41 25.13
CA ILE A 205 -2.35 -11.44 25.45
C ILE A 205 -3.06 -11.00 24.16
N LYS A 206 -4.38 -11.15 24.11
CA LYS A 206 -5.19 -10.91 22.89
C LYS A 206 -6.31 -9.89 23.06
N ASP A 207 -6.79 -9.75 24.28
CA ASP A 207 -7.96 -8.95 24.67
C ASP A 207 -7.62 -7.46 24.88
N ARG A 208 -6.32 -7.12 25.01
CA ARG A 208 -5.84 -5.77 25.28
C ARG A 208 -4.85 -5.31 24.20
N PRO A 209 -5.32 -4.90 23.01
CA PRO A 209 -4.48 -4.68 21.83
C PRO A 209 -3.37 -3.64 22.05
N HIS A 210 -3.64 -2.57 22.81
CA HIS A 210 -2.68 -1.50 23.14
C HIS A 210 -2.45 -1.35 24.66
N GLY A 211 -2.52 -2.47 25.40
CA GLY A 211 -2.28 -2.51 26.84
C GLY A 211 -0.81 -2.27 27.25
N ALA A 212 -0.50 -2.49 28.53
CA ALA A 212 0.85 -2.31 29.07
C ALA A 212 1.94 -3.09 28.31
N GLU A 213 1.66 -4.34 27.91
CA GLU A 213 2.61 -5.16 27.15
C GLU A 213 2.85 -4.59 25.75
N PHE A 214 1.82 -4.14 25.04
CA PHE A 214 2.00 -3.45 23.76
C PHE A 214 2.90 -2.21 23.93
N GLN A 215 2.64 -1.39 24.95
CA GLN A 215 3.44 -0.20 25.20
C GLN A 215 4.90 -0.55 25.54
N ARG A 216 5.12 -1.66 26.24
CA ARG A 216 6.46 -2.17 26.52
C ARG A 216 7.18 -2.55 25.23
N TRP A 217 6.55 -3.35 24.36
CA TRP A 217 7.11 -3.66 23.04
C TRP A 217 7.37 -2.40 22.21
N GLY A 218 6.42 -1.46 22.19
CA GLY A 218 6.56 -0.18 21.49
C GLY A 218 7.74 0.66 21.98
N ARG A 219 7.97 0.72 23.31
CA ARG A 219 9.16 1.38 23.88
C ARG A 219 10.45 0.70 23.48
N LEU A 220 10.50 -0.63 23.48
CA LEU A 220 11.68 -1.39 23.03
C LEU A 220 11.98 -1.14 21.56
N CYS A 221 10.98 -1.21 20.69
CA CYS A 221 11.12 -0.90 19.26
C CYS A 221 11.60 0.54 19.04
N THR A 222 10.95 1.51 19.71
CA THR A 222 11.33 2.93 19.61
C THR A 222 12.77 3.15 20.04
N ALA A 223 13.20 2.59 21.17
CA ALA A 223 14.56 2.74 21.66
C ALA A 223 15.59 2.10 20.72
N ALA A 224 15.32 0.89 20.23
CA ALA A 224 16.26 0.15 19.38
C ALA A 224 16.42 0.77 17.97
N PHE A 225 15.40 1.47 17.47
CA PHE A 225 15.34 1.96 16.09
C PHE A 225 15.12 3.47 15.96
N ALA A 226 15.33 4.24 17.04
CA ALA A 226 15.20 5.70 17.05
C ALA A 226 16.02 6.38 15.95
N ALA A 227 17.24 5.90 15.67
CA ALA A 227 18.12 6.43 14.63
C ALA A 227 17.53 6.34 13.21
N ARG A 228 16.53 5.46 13.00
CA ARG A 228 15.81 5.30 11.73
C ARG A 228 14.45 6.00 11.74
N GLY A 229 14.17 6.83 12.75
CA GLY A 229 12.92 7.56 12.90
C GLY A 229 11.73 6.69 13.31
N VAL A 230 11.97 5.53 13.93
CA VAL A 230 10.89 4.67 14.45
C VAL A 230 10.40 5.19 15.80
N HIS A 231 9.11 5.47 15.89
CA HIS A 231 8.41 5.89 17.08
C HIS A 231 7.04 5.21 17.15
N VAL A 232 6.92 4.18 17.99
CA VAL A 232 5.69 3.40 18.11
C VAL A 232 4.74 4.05 19.12
N THR A 233 3.61 4.52 18.63
CA THR A 233 2.49 5.04 19.41
C THR A 233 1.37 4.02 19.53
N THR A 234 0.47 4.20 20.51
CA THR A 234 -0.75 3.35 20.66
C THR A 234 -1.85 3.70 19.67
N LYS A 235 -1.86 4.95 19.18
CA LYS A 235 -2.78 5.38 18.11
C LYS A 235 -2.03 5.35 16.78
N HIS A 236 -2.72 4.98 15.70
CA HIS A 236 -2.22 5.16 14.33
C HIS A 236 -2.27 6.64 13.93
N SER A 237 -1.49 7.50 14.60
CA SER A 237 -1.42 8.93 14.32
C SER A 237 -0.50 9.19 13.13
N TYR A 238 -1.02 8.98 11.92
CA TYR A 238 -0.39 9.43 10.68
C TYR A 238 -1.38 10.24 9.87
N GLU A 239 -0.88 11.25 9.16
CA GLU A 239 -1.69 12.01 8.21
C GLU A 239 -1.93 11.13 6.97
N ILE A 240 -3.19 10.71 6.80
CA ILE A 240 -3.63 9.95 5.63
C ILE A 240 -3.95 10.94 4.52
N GLU A 241 -3.16 10.92 3.44
CA GLU A 241 -3.46 11.73 2.27
C GLU A 241 -4.63 11.14 1.48
N TYR A 242 -5.75 11.87 1.47
CA TYR A 242 -6.93 11.49 0.70
C TYR A 242 -6.96 12.22 -0.64
N LYS A 243 -7.17 11.45 -1.72
CA LYS A 243 -7.26 12.02 -3.07
C LYS A 243 -8.55 12.82 -3.28
N TYR A 244 -9.63 12.48 -2.58
CA TYR A 244 -10.92 13.12 -2.71
C TYR A 244 -11.46 13.49 -1.33
N LEU A 245 -11.81 14.76 -1.17
CA LEU A 245 -12.59 15.28 -0.05
C LEU A 245 -13.98 15.60 -0.59
N TRP A 246 -15.01 15.06 0.06
CA TRP A 246 -16.41 15.35 -0.24
C TRP A 246 -16.98 16.16 0.91
N ARG A 247 -17.62 17.28 0.61
CA ARG A 247 -18.35 18.08 1.60
C ARG A 247 -19.84 18.00 1.30
N CYS A 248 -20.66 17.87 2.33
CA CYS A 248 -22.10 18.00 2.15
C CYS A 248 -22.45 19.37 1.54
N SER A 249 -23.46 19.41 0.68
CA SER A 249 -23.93 20.65 0.06
C SER A 249 -25.02 21.36 0.87
N GLY A 250 -25.45 20.80 2.00
CA GLY A 250 -26.45 21.43 2.87
C GLY A 250 -25.84 22.61 3.62
N GLU A 251 -26.53 23.75 3.64
CA GLU A 251 -26.03 25.00 4.22
C GLU A 251 -25.75 24.89 5.73
N ASP A 252 -26.48 24.02 6.43
CA ASP A 252 -26.30 23.72 7.86
C ASP A 252 -25.59 22.38 8.12
N CYS A 253 -24.87 21.83 7.12
CA CYS A 253 -24.21 20.53 7.24
C CYS A 253 -22.72 20.58 6.90
N ASP A 254 -21.88 20.59 7.93
CA ASP A 254 -20.42 20.62 7.81
C ASP A 254 -19.77 19.23 7.68
N GLN A 255 -20.53 18.19 7.33
CA GLN A 255 -19.97 16.84 7.23
C GLN A 255 -19.02 16.72 6.03
N GLU A 256 -17.80 16.28 6.32
CA GLU A 256 -16.76 15.99 5.33
C GLU A 256 -16.43 14.49 5.29
N PHE A 257 -16.31 13.95 4.08
CA PHE A 257 -15.97 12.56 3.83
C PHE A 257 -14.69 12.47 3.00
N GLN A 258 -13.67 11.89 3.62
CA GLN A 258 -12.37 11.67 3.02
C GLN A 258 -12.31 10.30 2.33
N ARG A 259 -11.91 10.25 1.05
CA ARG A 259 -11.90 9.03 0.22
C ARG A 259 -10.66 8.93 -0.67
N HIS A 260 -10.15 7.71 -0.86
CA HIS A 260 -9.07 7.43 -1.82
C HIS A 260 -9.55 7.19 -3.27
N SER A 261 -10.86 7.12 -3.50
CA SER A 261 -11.50 6.97 -4.81
C SER A 261 -12.72 7.88 -4.93
N ARG A 262 -13.22 8.11 -6.17
CA ARG A 262 -14.49 8.81 -6.41
C ARG A 262 -15.68 7.90 -6.12
N SER A 263 -15.77 7.38 -4.89
CA SER A 263 -16.74 6.35 -4.51
C SER A 263 -18.09 6.90 -4.03
N ILE A 264 -18.21 8.22 -3.83
CA ILE A 264 -19.47 8.83 -3.42
C ILE A 264 -20.21 9.27 -4.68
N ASP A 265 -21.34 8.62 -4.96
CA ASP A 265 -22.28 9.09 -5.97
C ASP A 265 -23.24 10.08 -5.31
N VAL A 266 -23.05 11.37 -5.58
CA VAL A 266 -23.86 12.47 -5.02
C VAL A 266 -25.34 12.39 -5.37
N LYS A 267 -25.73 11.60 -6.39
CA LYS A 267 -27.15 11.38 -6.72
C LYS A 267 -27.80 10.31 -5.86
N ARG A 268 -27.00 9.39 -5.32
CA ARG A 268 -27.46 8.21 -4.57
C ARG A 268 -27.20 8.32 -3.08
N HIS A 269 -26.09 8.92 -2.69
CA HIS A 269 -25.64 9.01 -1.32
C HIS A 269 -25.97 10.37 -0.74
N LYS A 270 -26.47 10.37 0.50
CA LYS A 270 -26.68 11.55 1.32
C LYS A 270 -25.90 11.40 2.61
N CYS A 271 -25.60 12.50 3.28
CA CYS A 271 -25.04 12.49 4.62
C CYS A 271 -26.15 12.15 5.64
N GLY A 272 -25.82 11.42 6.70
CA GLY A 272 -26.78 10.96 7.72
C GLY A 272 -27.33 9.57 7.44
#